data_AF-A0A7K1V7B3-F1
#
_entry.id   AF-A0A7K1V7B3-F1
#
_cell.length_a   1.000
_cell.length_b   1.000
_cell.length_c   1.000
_cell.angle_alpha   90.00
_cell.angle_beta   90.00
_cell.angle_gamma   90.00
#
_symmetry.space_group_name_H-M   'P 1'
#
loop_
_entity.id
_entity.type
_entity.pdbx_description
1 polymer ?
#
loop_
_entity_poly.entity_id
_entity_poly.type
_entity_poly.pdbx_seq_one_letter_code
_entity_poly.pdbx_strand_id
1 'polypeptide(L)'
;MVGDGNLWGTHRRSTQSGRTGVPLRASQGNSPERRRLPAVHRSHRKSDRANVSTEFFKSTHSGANQSCVEVSHRADVVLIRDSKYVGPSEIRPIVMIPSARWTQFLDLAIGGNSGELGDLAVQVHKDGGASITSPGQTLEYTADEWDAFLKGVVDRQFDRSE
;
A
#
# COMPACT_ATOMS: atom_id res chain seq x y z
N MET A 1 -5.19 53.79 -20.00
CA MET A 1 -5.35 54.77 -18.91
C MET A 1 -6.16 54.08 -17.82
N VAL A 2 -5.47 53.67 -16.76
CA VAL A 2 -5.71 54.01 -15.32
C VAL A 2 -7.05 53.47 -14.77
N GLY A 3 -7.10 52.76 -13.65
CA GLY A 3 -6.03 52.58 -12.67
C GLY A 3 -6.41 51.67 -11.51
N ASP A 4 -5.39 51.58 -10.67
CA ASP A 4 -5.18 50.91 -9.40
C ASP A 4 -6.24 51.18 -8.33
N GLY A 5 -6.32 50.27 -7.33
CA GLY A 5 -7.21 50.44 -6.18
C GLY A 5 -7.10 49.43 -5.03
N ASN A 6 -5.88 48.99 -4.70
CA ASN A 6 -5.25 49.01 -3.37
C ASN A 6 -6.06 48.81 -2.03
N LEU A 7 -5.44 48.04 -1.11
CA LEU A 7 -5.41 48.14 0.37
C LEU A 7 -6.58 47.54 1.20
N TRP A 8 -6.49 46.99 2.42
CA TRP A 8 -5.51 46.62 3.46
C TRP A 8 -6.26 45.76 4.52
N GLY A 9 -5.58 44.97 5.35
CA GLY A 9 -6.23 44.27 6.48
C GLY A 9 -5.32 43.39 7.33
N THR A 10 -4.76 43.98 8.38
CA THR A 10 -3.68 43.52 9.25
C THR A 10 -4.06 42.54 10.37
N HIS A 11 -3.12 41.64 10.68
CA HIS A 11 -2.75 41.02 11.98
C HIS A 11 -3.65 41.20 13.23
N ARG A 12 -3.87 40.09 13.96
CA ARG A 12 -3.67 40.03 15.43
C ARG A 12 -3.08 38.70 15.89
N ARG A 13 -1.89 38.77 16.49
CA ARG A 13 -1.29 37.77 17.38
C ARG A 13 -1.66 38.18 18.81
N SER A 14 -2.14 37.24 19.62
CA SER A 14 -2.28 37.43 21.08
C SER A 14 -1.26 36.56 21.80
N THR A 15 -0.35 37.20 22.50
CA THR A 15 0.57 36.66 23.49
C THR A 15 -0.06 36.75 24.88
N GLN A 16 0.04 35.71 25.70
CA GLN A 16 -0.11 35.83 27.16
C GLN A 16 1.02 35.05 27.83
N SER A 17 1.85 35.79 28.57
CA SER A 17 2.92 35.31 29.44
C SER A 17 2.48 35.52 30.89
N GLY A 18 2.84 34.61 31.79
CA GLY A 18 2.59 34.71 33.22
C GLY A 18 3.42 33.71 34.03
N ARG A 19 4.56 34.16 34.56
CA ARG A 19 5.33 33.58 35.69
C ARG A 19 4.53 33.82 36.99
N THR A 20 4.68 33.20 38.17
CA THR A 20 5.82 32.63 38.94
C THR A 20 5.22 32.04 40.24
N GLY A 21 5.83 31.03 40.87
CA GLY A 21 5.56 30.71 42.29
C GLY A 21 5.99 29.30 42.76
N VAL A 22 7.03 29.24 43.59
CA VAL A 22 7.62 28.08 44.31
C VAL A 22 8.16 28.66 45.64
N PRO A 23 8.46 27.94 46.76
CA PRO A 23 8.14 26.57 47.26
C PRO A 23 7.57 26.55 48.71
N LEU A 24 7.23 25.37 49.26
CA LEU A 24 7.49 25.03 50.68
C LEU A 24 7.52 23.51 50.92
N ARG A 25 8.34 23.09 51.88
CA ARG A 25 8.91 21.76 52.13
C ARG A 25 8.44 21.20 53.47
N ALA A 26 8.13 19.90 53.55
CA ALA A 26 8.15 19.04 54.76
C ALA A 26 8.08 17.57 54.26
N SER A 27 9.10 16.71 54.36
CA SER A 27 9.69 15.98 55.50
C SER A 27 8.80 14.90 56.16
N GLN A 28 9.27 13.64 56.00
CA GLN A 28 9.32 12.54 56.99
C GLN A 28 8.22 11.45 56.99
N GLY A 29 8.66 10.19 56.81
CA GLY A 29 7.90 8.97 57.16
C GLY A 29 8.58 7.72 56.59
N ASN A 30 9.04 6.80 57.47
CA ASN A 30 9.99 5.73 57.19
C ASN A 30 9.32 4.33 57.24
N SER A 31 9.65 3.44 56.27
CA SER A 31 9.72 1.95 56.30
C SER A 31 8.46 1.07 56.58
N PRO A 32 8.44 -0.27 56.31
CA PRO A 32 9.34 -1.16 55.52
C PRO A 32 8.65 -2.11 54.50
N GLU A 33 9.50 -2.78 53.70
CA GLU A 33 9.39 -4.05 52.97
C GLU A 33 8.01 -4.72 52.70
N ARG A 34 7.66 -4.80 51.41
CA ARG A 34 7.16 -6.07 50.84
C ARG A 34 7.95 -6.39 49.58
N ARG A 35 8.73 -7.47 49.68
CA ARG A 35 9.38 -8.17 48.57
C ARG A 35 8.41 -8.33 47.40
N ARG A 36 8.75 -7.72 46.25
CA ARG A 36 8.23 -8.13 44.95
C ARG A 36 9.41 -8.58 44.10
N LEU A 37 9.27 -9.79 43.59
CA LEU A 37 10.16 -10.51 42.69
C LEU A 37 10.60 -9.60 41.53
N PRO A 38 11.81 -9.78 40.97
CA PRO A 38 12.18 -9.06 39.75
C PRO A 38 11.21 -9.48 38.65
N ALA A 39 10.41 -8.52 38.16
CA ALA A 39 9.82 -8.65 36.85
C ALA A 39 11.01 -8.73 35.89
N VAL A 40 11.34 -9.94 35.45
CA VAL A 40 12.09 -10.16 34.22
C VAL A 40 11.48 -9.21 33.21
N HIS A 41 12.30 -8.29 32.72
CA HIS A 41 12.02 -7.57 31.49
C HIS A 41 11.84 -8.65 30.41
N ARG A 42 10.61 -9.16 30.29
CA ARG A 42 10.14 -9.77 29.07
C ARG A 42 10.01 -8.59 28.14
N SER A 43 11.15 -8.24 27.54
CA SER A 43 11.22 -7.51 26.30
C SER A 43 10.21 -8.19 25.39
N HIS A 44 8.99 -7.64 25.36
CA HIS A 44 8.15 -7.78 24.21
C HIS A 44 8.96 -7.07 23.13
N ARG A 45 9.88 -7.82 22.49
CA ARG A 45 10.04 -7.70 21.05
C ARG A 45 8.62 -7.83 20.54
N LYS A 46 7.94 -6.70 20.39
CA LYS A 46 6.86 -6.58 19.42
C LYS A 46 7.55 -7.05 18.16
N SER A 47 7.25 -8.27 17.75
CA SER A 47 7.70 -8.75 16.46
C SER A 47 7.18 -7.70 15.48
N ASP A 48 8.10 -6.90 14.93
CA ASP A 48 7.92 -6.08 13.74
C ASP A 48 7.63 -7.03 12.57
N ARG A 49 6.51 -7.75 12.65
CA ARG A 49 5.91 -8.44 11.53
C ARG A 49 5.09 -7.35 10.87
N ALA A 50 5.77 -6.59 10.01
CA ALA A 50 5.24 -5.85 8.87
C ALA A 50 3.79 -6.28 8.59
N ASN A 51 2.86 -5.34 8.73
CA ASN A 51 1.43 -5.60 8.58
C ASN A 51 1.14 -5.70 7.08
N VAL A 52 1.57 -6.81 6.47
CA VAL A 52 1.34 -7.07 5.05
C VAL A 52 -0.17 -7.13 4.87
N SER A 53 -0.75 -6.03 4.39
CA SER A 53 -2.19 -5.94 4.18
C SER A 53 -2.59 -7.04 3.19
N THR A 54 -3.30 -8.05 3.68
CA THR A 54 -3.70 -9.19 2.85
C THR A 54 -4.97 -8.92 2.02
N GLU A 55 -5.40 -7.67 1.90
CA GLU A 55 -6.62 -7.33 1.17
C GLU A 55 -6.32 -7.04 -0.29
N PHE A 56 -7.27 -7.35 -1.18
CA PHE A 56 -7.16 -6.95 -2.58
C PHE A 56 -7.41 -5.46 -2.70
N PHE A 57 -6.56 -4.77 -3.45
CA PHE A 57 -6.71 -3.35 -3.75
C PHE A 57 -6.57 -3.09 -5.24
N LYS A 58 -7.14 -1.97 -5.69
CA LYS A 58 -7.14 -1.51 -7.08
C LYS A 58 -6.23 -0.29 -7.23
N SER A 59 -5.72 -0.06 -8.43
CA SER A 59 -5.09 1.21 -8.79
C SER A 59 -6.12 2.35 -8.83
N THR A 60 -5.70 3.59 -8.60
CA THR A 60 -6.53 4.79 -8.80
C THR A 60 -6.84 5.07 -10.27
N HIS A 61 -6.13 4.45 -11.21
CA HIS A 61 -6.38 4.55 -12.67
C HIS A 61 -7.54 3.69 -13.14
N SER A 62 -8.09 2.86 -12.25
CA SER A 62 -9.22 2.02 -12.56
C SER A 62 -10.50 2.86 -12.64
N GLY A 63 -10.81 3.37 -13.84
CA GLY A 63 -11.94 4.28 -14.09
C GLY A 63 -13.33 3.64 -13.90
N ALA A 64 -14.37 4.44 -14.19
CA ALA A 64 -15.78 4.11 -13.93
C ALA A 64 -16.33 2.87 -14.68
N ASN A 65 -15.62 2.34 -15.67
CA ASN A 65 -16.10 1.29 -16.57
C ASN A 65 -15.73 -0.15 -16.14
N GLN A 66 -15.38 -0.38 -14.87
CA GLN A 66 -15.18 -1.72 -14.28
C GLN A 66 -14.04 -2.59 -14.87
N SER A 67 -12.99 -1.96 -15.39
CA SER A 67 -11.86 -2.61 -16.05
C SER A 67 -10.62 -2.66 -15.15
N CYS A 68 -10.74 -3.18 -13.92
CA CYS A 68 -9.68 -3.06 -12.91
C CYS A 68 -8.96 -4.38 -12.64
N VAL A 69 -7.63 -4.34 -12.67
CA VAL A 69 -6.76 -5.34 -12.05
C VAL A 69 -6.78 -5.15 -10.53
N GLU A 70 -7.02 -6.23 -9.79
CA GLU A 70 -6.91 -6.26 -8.33
C GLU A 70 -5.65 -7.00 -7.92
N VAL A 71 -4.87 -6.38 -7.03
CA VAL A 71 -3.61 -6.92 -6.54
C VAL A 71 -3.69 -7.10 -5.04
N SER A 72 -3.08 -8.18 -4.52
CA SER A 72 -2.96 -8.40 -3.09
C SER A 72 -1.60 -9.00 -2.75
N HIS A 73 -0.84 -8.29 -1.90
CA HIS A 73 0.45 -8.76 -1.43
C HIS A 73 0.27 -9.77 -0.29
N ARG A 74 1.05 -10.86 -0.34
CA ARG A 74 1.21 -11.85 0.73
C ARG A 74 2.70 -11.95 1.05
N ALA A 75 3.04 -12.77 2.03
CA ALA A 75 4.42 -12.94 2.47
C ALA A 75 5.38 -13.37 1.33
N ASP A 76 4.93 -14.27 0.45
CA ASP A 76 5.74 -14.93 -0.57
C ASP A 76 5.15 -14.86 -1.99
N VAL A 77 3.93 -14.34 -2.11
CA VAL A 77 3.21 -14.25 -3.38
C VAL A 77 2.45 -12.93 -3.50
N VAL A 78 2.30 -12.46 -4.73
CA VAL A 78 1.39 -11.40 -5.14
C VAL A 78 0.26 -12.06 -5.91
N LEU A 79 -0.97 -11.86 -5.44
CA LEU A 79 -2.17 -12.37 -6.07
C LEU A 79 -2.72 -11.31 -7.03
N ILE A 80 -2.93 -11.68 -8.28
CA ILE A 80 -3.63 -10.86 -9.27
C ILE A 80 -4.96 -11.52 -9.59
N ARG A 81 -6.03 -10.73 -9.65
CA ARG A 81 -7.33 -11.19 -10.17
C ARG A 81 -8.02 -10.11 -10.97
N ASP A 82 -8.98 -10.54 -11.77
CA ASP A 82 -9.85 -9.64 -12.51
C ASP A 82 -11.06 -9.23 -11.64
N SER A 83 -11.27 -7.91 -11.52
CA SER A 83 -12.41 -7.39 -10.78
C SER A 83 -13.74 -7.48 -11.54
N LYS A 84 -13.70 -7.66 -12.87
CA LYS A 84 -14.90 -7.81 -13.72
C LYS A 84 -15.48 -9.23 -13.71
N TYR A 85 -14.79 -10.17 -13.06
CA TYR A 85 -15.23 -11.57 -13.01
C TYR A 85 -16.65 -11.69 -12.42
N VAL A 86 -17.60 -12.11 -13.26
CA VAL A 86 -18.99 -12.41 -12.87
C VAL A 86 -19.13 -13.92 -12.73
N GLY A 87 -19.13 -14.40 -11.49
CA GLY A 87 -19.27 -15.82 -11.14
C GLY A 87 -19.06 -16.07 -9.64
N PRO A 88 -19.17 -17.33 -9.18
CA PRO A 88 -18.91 -17.70 -7.79
C PRO A 88 -17.48 -17.32 -7.37
N SER A 89 -17.33 -16.77 -6.17
CA SER A 89 -16.03 -16.34 -5.63
C SER A 89 -15.00 -17.45 -5.57
N GLU A 90 -15.46 -18.70 -5.38
CA GLU A 90 -14.64 -19.89 -5.16
C GLU A 90 -13.89 -20.33 -6.41
N ILE A 91 -14.43 -19.97 -7.59
CA ILE A 91 -13.84 -20.33 -8.89
C ILE A 91 -13.28 -19.11 -9.63
N ARG A 92 -13.26 -17.94 -8.98
CA ARG A 92 -12.66 -16.73 -9.56
C ARG A 92 -11.19 -17.00 -9.88
N PRO A 93 -10.74 -16.77 -11.13
CA PRO A 93 -9.34 -16.93 -11.47
C PRO A 93 -8.45 -15.96 -10.67
N ILE A 94 -7.41 -16.51 -10.07
CA ILE A 94 -6.37 -15.76 -9.36
C ILE A 94 -5.03 -16.27 -9.88
N VAL A 95 -4.26 -15.37 -10.48
CA VAL A 95 -2.87 -15.65 -10.85
C VAL A 95 -1.97 -15.37 -9.66
N MET A 96 -1.05 -16.29 -9.43
CA MET A 96 -0.10 -16.25 -8.32
C MET A 96 1.30 -15.91 -8.86
N ILE A 97 1.83 -14.77 -8.46
CA ILE A 97 3.18 -14.32 -8.85
C ILE A 97 4.07 -14.36 -7.62
N PRO A 98 5.12 -15.19 -7.57
CA PRO A 98 6.04 -15.19 -6.43
C PRO A 98 6.59 -13.78 -6.17
N SER A 99 6.62 -13.33 -4.91
CA SER A 99 7.06 -11.96 -4.58
C SER A 99 8.47 -11.65 -5.08
N ALA A 100 9.35 -12.66 -5.13
CA ALA A 100 10.70 -12.54 -5.70
C ALA A 100 10.74 -12.23 -7.22
N ARG A 101 9.64 -12.51 -7.94
CA ARG A 101 9.48 -12.24 -9.37
C ARG A 101 8.63 -11.00 -9.66
N TRP A 102 8.06 -10.37 -8.63
CA TRP A 102 7.15 -9.24 -8.77
C TRP A 102 7.78 -8.09 -9.57
N THR A 103 8.99 -7.66 -9.20
CA THR A 103 9.69 -6.59 -9.90
C THR A 103 9.98 -6.94 -11.36
N GLN A 104 10.42 -8.16 -11.64
CA GLN A 104 10.68 -8.61 -13.02
C GLN A 104 9.41 -8.64 -13.87
N PHE A 105 8.28 -9.04 -13.27
CA PHE A 105 6.97 -9.00 -13.92
C PHE A 105 6.56 -7.56 -14.25
N LEU A 106 6.74 -6.61 -13.32
CA LEU A 106 6.45 -5.20 -13.56
C LEU A 106 7.33 -4.58 -14.65
N ASP A 107 8.63 -4.89 -14.65
CA ASP A 107 9.57 -4.41 -15.66
C ASP A 107 9.21 -4.94 -17.06
N LEU A 108 8.82 -6.21 -17.14
CA LEU A 108 8.37 -6.84 -18.38
C LEU A 108 7.08 -6.19 -18.89
N ALA A 109 6.12 -5.93 -18.00
CA ALA A 109 4.86 -5.26 -18.33
C ALA A 109 5.09 -3.83 -18.85
N ILE A 110 5.88 -3.01 -18.14
CA ILE A 110 6.22 -1.64 -18.56
C ILE A 110 7.00 -1.65 -19.89
N GLY A 111 7.88 -2.63 -20.08
CA GLY A 111 8.62 -2.79 -21.32
C GLY A 111 7.75 -3.13 -22.54
N GLY A 112 6.47 -3.47 -22.33
CA GLY A 112 5.56 -3.88 -23.39
C GLY A 112 5.97 -5.18 -24.07
N ASN A 113 6.75 -6.01 -23.37
CA ASN A 113 7.31 -7.24 -23.93
C ASN A 113 6.51 -8.45 -23.46
N SER A 114 6.37 -9.44 -24.32
CA SER A 114 6.01 -10.79 -23.89
C SER A 114 7.22 -11.51 -23.29
N GLY A 115 7.00 -12.42 -22.35
CA GLY A 115 8.05 -13.30 -21.87
C GLY A 115 7.62 -14.22 -20.74
N GLU A 116 8.54 -15.12 -20.38
CA GLU A 116 8.37 -16.12 -19.33
C GLU A 116 9.24 -15.79 -18.12
N LEU A 117 8.68 -15.97 -16.92
CA LEU A 117 9.31 -15.74 -15.62
C LEU A 117 9.17 -17.01 -14.76
N GLY A 118 9.79 -18.10 -15.19
CA GLY A 118 9.57 -19.43 -14.61
C GLY A 118 8.24 -20.00 -15.10
N ASP A 119 7.34 -20.37 -14.16
CA ASP A 119 6.01 -20.90 -14.51
C ASP A 119 4.97 -19.79 -14.83
N LEU A 120 5.38 -18.53 -14.78
CA LEU A 120 4.57 -17.37 -15.14
C LEU A 120 4.89 -16.96 -16.57
N ALA A 121 3.87 -16.70 -17.39
CA ALA A 121 4.01 -16.12 -18.72
C ALA A 121 3.16 -14.85 -18.83
N VAL A 122 3.72 -13.83 -19.49
CA VAL A 122 3.00 -12.61 -19.88
C VAL A 122 3.06 -12.53 -21.39
N GLN A 123 1.90 -12.37 -22.02
CA GLN A 123 1.80 -12.22 -23.45
C GLN A 123 1.12 -10.89 -23.76
N VAL A 124 1.85 -9.97 -24.37
CA VAL A 124 1.28 -8.70 -24.87
C VAL A 124 0.71 -8.95 -26.27
N HIS A 125 -0.54 -8.54 -26.47
CA HIS A 125 -1.29 -8.78 -27.69
C HIS A 125 -1.14 -7.60 -28.66
N LYS A 126 -1.36 -7.86 -29.96
CA LYS A 126 -1.27 -6.84 -31.01
C LYS A 126 -2.32 -5.74 -30.89
N ASP A 127 -3.44 -6.03 -30.21
CA ASP A 127 -4.51 -5.08 -29.95
C ASP A 127 -4.21 -4.18 -28.73
N GLY A 128 -3.09 -4.40 -28.03
CA GLY A 128 -2.69 -3.66 -26.83
C GLY A 128 -3.15 -4.31 -25.52
N GLY A 129 -3.94 -5.40 -25.58
CA GLY A 129 -4.29 -6.20 -24.40
C GLY A 129 -3.14 -7.11 -23.95
N ALA A 130 -3.38 -7.89 -22.90
CA ALA A 130 -2.41 -8.88 -22.44
C ALA A 130 -3.04 -10.07 -21.73
N SER A 131 -2.39 -11.23 -21.85
CA SER A 131 -2.65 -12.40 -21.00
C SER A 131 -1.58 -12.53 -19.92
N ILE A 132 -1.99 -12.90 -18.70
CA ILE A 132 -1.10 -13.38 -17.65
C ILE A 132 -1.46 -14.83 -17.32
N THR A 133 -0.51 -15.74 -17.49
CA THR A 133 -0.71 -17.17 -17.27
C THR A 133 0.20 -17.66 -16.15
N SER A 134 -0.37 -18.40 -15.20
CA SER A 134 0.36 -19.16 -14.18
C SER A 134 -0.19 -20.60 -14.15
N PRO A 135 0.42 -21.55 -13.42
CA PRO A 135 -0.07 -22.92 -13.40
C PRO A 135 -1.57 -23.01 -13.04
N GLY A 136 -2.37 -23.46 -14.00
CA GLY A 136 -3.81 -23.68 -13.84
C GLY A 136 -4.71 -22.45 -13.99
N GLN A 137 -4.17 -21.25 -14.26
CA GLN A 137 -4.97 -20.02 -14.39
C GLN A 137 -4.44 -19.09 -15.48
N THR A 138 -5.34 -18.46 -16.23
CA THR A 138 -5.01 -17.38 -17.16
C THR A 138 -5.99 -16.22 -16.96
N LEU A 139 -5.44 -15.00 -16.90
CA LEU A 139 -6.19 -13.75 -16.86
C LEU A 139 -6.02 -13.04 -18.20
N GLU A 140 -7.12 -12.54 -18.74
CA GLU A 140 -7.20 -11.89 -20.05
C GLU A 140 -7.64 -10.44 -19.88
N TYR A 141 -6.78 -9.51 -20.31
CA TYR A 141 -7.00 -8.07 -20.21
C TYR A 141 -7.17 -7.44 -21.58
N THR A 142 -8.18 -6.58 -21.69
CA THR A 142 -8.32 -5.70 -22.86
C THR A 142 -7.21 -4.65 -22.89
N ALA A 143 -7.08 -3.94 -24.01
CA ALA A 143 -6.12 -2.85 -24.14
C ALA A 143 -6.31 -1.76 -23.08
N ASP A 144 -7.56 -1.35 -22.83
CA ASP A 144 -7.88 -0.32 -21.82
C ASP A 144 -7.56 -0.80 -20.40
N GLU A 145 -7.81 -2.07 -20.10
CA GLU A 145 -7.48 -2.68 -18.80
C GLU A 145 -5.98 -2.75 -18.57
N TRP A 146 -5.24 -3.17 -19.60
CA TRP A 146 -3.80 -3.28 -19.55
C TRP A 146 -3.14 -1.90 -19.43
N ASP A 147 -3.60 -0.90 -20.19
CA ASP A 147 -3.12 0.48 -20.10
C ASP A 147 -3.37 1.09 -18.69
N ALA A 148 -4.54 0.88 -18.11
CA ALA A 148 -4.84 1.31 -16.75
C ALA A 148 -3.93 0.62 -15.71
N PHE A 149 -3.66 -0.69 -15.88
CA PHE A 149 -2.71 -1.41 -15.06
C PHE A 149 -1.30 -0.79 -15.17
N LEU A 150 -0.79 -0.58 -16.38
CA LEU A 150 0.53 -0.01 -16.62
C LEU A 150 0.68 1.38 -16.02
N LYS A 151 -0.34 2.25 -16.10
CA LYS A 151 -0.34 3.54 -15.40
C LYS A 151 -0.22 3.39 -13.88
N GLY A 152 -0.91 2.40 -13.30
CA GLY A 152 -0.77 2.06 -11.88
C GLY A 152 0.63 1.57 -11.51
N VAL A 153 1.29 0.82 -12.40
CA VAL A 153 2.68 0.38 -12.22
C VAL A 153 3.66 1.56 -12.29
N VAL A 154 3.53 2.44 -13.29
CA VAL A 154 4.37 3.63 -13.45
C VAL A 154 4.27 4.56 -12.23
N ASP A 155 3.06 4.73 -11.69
CA ASP A 155 2.80 5.49 -10.47
C ASP A 155 3.19 4.75 -9.17
N ARG A 156 3.81 3.55 -9.29
CA ARG A 156 4.27 2.71 -8.17
C ARG A 156 3.16 2.31 -7.19
N GLN A 157 1.90 2.27 -7.65
CA GLN A 157 0.75 2.04 -6.77
C GLN A 157 0.68 0.61 -6.22
N PHE A 158 1.39 -0.31 -6.86
CA PHE A 158 1.45 -1.72 -6.49
C PHE A 158 2.70 -2.13 -5.70
N ASP A 159 3.53 -1.17 -5.26
CA ASP A 159 4.75 -1.44 -4.48
C ASP A 159 4.53 -1.61 -2.98
N ARG A 160 3.28 -1.81 -2.55
CA ARG A 160 2.94 -1.88 -1.12
C ARG A 160 3.47 -3.18 -0.49
N SER A 161 4.65 -3.11 0.09
CA SER A 161 5.19 -4.05 1.07
C SER A 161 5.38 -3.33 2.40
N GLU A 162 4.31 -3.15 3.16
CA GLU A 162 4.38 -2.68 4.56
C GLU A 162 4.26 -3.82 5.57
#